data_AF-A0A4R2PB31-F1
#
_entry.id   AF-A0A4R2PB31-F1
#
_cell.length_a   1.000
_cell.length_b   1.000
_cell.length_c   1.000
_cell.angle_alpha   90.00
_cell.angle_beta   90.00
_cell.angle_gamma   90.00
#
_symmetry.space_group_name_H-M   'P 1'
#
loop_
_entity.id
_entity.type
_entity.pdbx_description
1 polymer ?
#
loop_
_entity_poly.entity_id
_entity_poly.type
_entity_poly.pdbx_seq_one_letter_code
_entity_poly.pdbx_strand_id
1 'polypeptide(L)'
;MKNVIIHKLEKYVFTEAQLKGAWARHNKGKSYRELTNEQLMALAKKIFKNASHSELEEFSLDSSWRTKHDITGKMIADDDSEADMHTELIDTEEPKVQANDIFIDRMLQLECDTCGFQFYIGDLSADITKLTCPVDGNKVKQIQKLKSLNQITEK
;
A
#
# COMPACT_ATOMS: atom_id res chain seq x y z
N MET A 1 -7.88 -13.98 -12.81
CA MET A 1 -8.61 -12.83 -12.23
C MET A 1 -7.59 -11.77 -11.87
N LYS A 2 -7.88 -10.50 -12.17
CA LYS A 2 -6.96 -9.39 -11.95
C LYS A 2 -7.31 -8.62 -10.67
N ASN A 3 -6.48 -8.80 -9.64
CA ASN A 3 -6.61 -8.11 -8.37
C ASN A 3 -5.53 -7.03 -8.24
N VAL A 4 -5.88 -5.88 -7.68
CA VAL A 4 -4.92 -4.81 -7.37
C VAL A 4 -4.63 -4.81 -5.87
N ILE A 5 -3.36 -4.83 -5.51
CA ILE A 5 -2.87 -4.73 -4.14
C ILE A 5 -2.25 -3.36 -3.97
N ILE A 6 -2.63 -2.65 -2.92
CA ILE A 6 -1.98 -1.40 -2.50
C ILE A 6 -1.25 -1.68 -1.19
N HIS A 7 0.06 -1.49 -1.21
CA HIS A 7 0.94 -1.60 -0.05
C HIS A 7 1.20 -0.21 0.53
N LYS A 8 0.79 -0.04 1.79
CA LYS A 8 1.22 1.03 2.70
C LYS A 8 1.75 0.37 3.98
N LEU A 9 1.32 0.85 5.15
CA LEU A 9 1.46 0.18 6.46
C LEU A 9 0.65 -1.12 6.55
N GLU A 10 -0.43 -1.18 5.79
CA GLU A 10 -1.28 -2.36 5.63
C GLU A 10 -1.40 -2.68 4.14
N LYS A 11 -1.74 -3.94 3.83
CA LYS A 11 -2.04 -4.38 2.47
C LYS A 11 -3.53 -4.28 2.23
N TYR A 12 -3.93 -3.50 1.24
CA TYR A 12 -5.32 -3.41 0.79
C TYR A 12 -5.49 -4.14 -0.53
N VAL A 13 -6.50 -4.99 -0.61
CA VAL A 13 -6.76 -5.86 -1.75
C VAL A 13 -8.09 -5.51 -2.40
N PHE A 14 -8.01 -5.04 -3.64
CA PHE A 14 -9.13 -4.71 -4.50
C PHE A 14 -9.32 -5.83 -5.52
N THR A 15 -10.39 -6.62 -5.35
CA THR A 15 -10.66 -7.75 -6.24
C THR A 15 -11.23 -7.27 -7.57
N GLU A 16 -11.09 -8.09 -8.62
CA GLU A 16 -11.65 -7.78 -9.94
C GLU A 16 -13.17 -7.45 -9.88
N ALA A 17 -13.92 -8.16 -9.03
CA ALA A 17 -15.36 -7.92 -8.84
C ALA A 17 -15.65 -6.53 -8.28
N GLN A 18 -14.85 -6.07 -7.30
CA GLN A 18 -15.00 -4.76 -6.70
C GLN A 18 -14.61 -3.65 -7.68
N LEU A 19 -13.52 -3.85 -8.42
CA LEU A 19 -13.07 -2.92 -9.46
C LEU A 19 -14.15 -2.78 -10.56
N LYS A 20 -14.75 -3.88 -11.00
CA LYS A 20 -15.91 -3.85 -11.91
C LYS A 20 -17.08 -3.08 -11.33
N GLY A 21 -17.45 -3.34 -10.08
CA GLY A 21 -18.53 -2.64 -9.39
C GLY A 21 -18.28 -1.13 -9.26
N ALA A 22 -17.05 -0.74 -8.90
CA ALA A 22 -16.65 0.67 -8.84
C ALA A 22 -16.66 1.34 -10.23
N TRP A 23 -16.14 0.65 -11.25
CA TRP A 23 -16.11 1.16 -12.62
C TRP A 23 -17.53 1.41 -13.16
N ALA A 24 -18.43 0.45 -12.98
CA ALA A 24 -19.81 0.52 -13.47
C ALA A 24 -20.61 1.70 -12.86
N ARG A 25 -20.29 2.10 -11.61
CA ARG A 25 -20.95 3.23 -10.93
C ARG A 25 -20.66 4.58 -11.58
N HIS A 26 -19.48 4.75 -12.19
CA HIS A 26 -19.03 6.05 -12.70
C HIS A 26 -18.86 6.12 -14.23
N ASN A 27 -18.79 4.99 -14.92
CA ASN A 27 -18.48 4.95 -16.36
C ASN A 27 -19.51 4.13 -17.14
N LYS A 28 -20.74 4.65 -17.21
CA LYS A 28 -21.81 4.04 -18.00
C LYS A 28 -21.40 4.00 -19.48
N GLY A 29 -21.25 2.80 -20.04
CA GLY A 29 -21.00 2.58 -21.47
C GLY A 29 -19.56 2.26 -21.87
N LYS A 30 -18.59 2.30 -20.95
CA LYS A 30 -17.21 1.83 -21.21
C LYS A 30 -16.98 0.45 -20.62
N SER A 31 -16.41 -0.47 -21.40
CA SER A 31 -16.17 -1.82 -20.94
C SER A 31 -15.03 -1.86 -19.95
N TYR A 32 -15.23 -2.57 -18.83
CA TYR A 32 -14.15 -2.84 -17.88
C TYR A 32 -12.99 -3.59 -18.51
N ARG A 33 -13.26 -4.43 -19.52
CA ARG A 33 -12.24 -5.25 -20.21
C ARG A 33 -11.26 -4.43 -21.05
N GLU A 34 -11.61 -3.19 -21.36
CA GLU A 34 -10.78 -2.29 -22.16
C GLU A 34 -9.77 -1.50 -21.30
N LEU A 35 -9.85 -1.63 -19.97
CA LEU A 35 -8.93 -0.94 -19.08
C LEU A 35 -7.52 -1.50 -19.20
N THR A 36 -6.55 -0.62 -19.39
CA THR A 36 -5.14 -0.98 -19.29
C THR A 36 -4.76 -1.29 -17.85
N ASN A 37 -3.60 -1.92 -17.64
CA ASN A 37 -3.11 -2.21 -16.29
C ASN A 37 -2.95 -0.92 -15.46
N GLU A 38 -2.47 0.15 -16.08
CA GLU A 38 -2.31 1.47 -15.44
C GLU A 38 -3.68 2.06 -15.04
N GLN A 39 -4.69 1.91 -15.90
CA GLN A 39 -6.04 2.39 -15.60
C GLN A 39 -6.71 1.58 -14.48
N LEU A 40 -6.45 0.27 -14.39
CA LEU A 40 -6.90 -0.58 -13.28
C LEU A 40 -6.26 -0.16 -11.95
N MET A 41 -4.94 0.04 -11.94
CA MET A 41 -4.23 0.51 -10.75
C MET A 41 -4.69 1.92 -10.34
N ALA A 42 -4.88 2.84 -11.30
CA ALA A 42 -5.43 4.17 -11.03
C ALA A 42 -6.85 4.12 -10.45
N LEU A 43 -7.69 3.18 -10.92
CA LEU A 43 -9.02 2.96 -10.36
C LEU A 43 -8.94 2.49 -8.90
N ALA A 44 -8.09 1.52 -8.59
CA ALA A 44 -7.87 1.04 -7.23
C ALA A 44 -7.38 2.16 -6.30
N LYS A 45 -6.38 2.93 -6.73
CA LYS A 45 -5.87 4.12 -6.02
C LYS A 45 -6.98 5.14 -5.76
N LYS A 46 -7.86 5.36 -6.73
CA LYS A 46 -9.02 6.24 -6.57
C LYS A 46 -10.01 5.71 -5.54
N ILE A 47 -10.30 4.41 -5.52
CA ILE A 47 -11.18 3.81 -4.51
C ILE A 47 -10.55 3.98 -3.13
N PHE A 48 -9.27 3.59 -2.99
CA PHE A 48 -8.51 3.72 -1.75
C PHE A 48 -8.54 5.15 -1.18
N LYS A 49 -8.26 6.18 -1.99
CA LYS A 49 -8.25 7.59 -1.57
C LYS A 49 -9.62 8.12 -1.12
N ASN A 50 -10.72 7.47 -1.53
CA ASN A 50 -12.09 7.91 -1.21
C ASN A 50 -12.79 6.99 -0.20
N ALA A 51 -12.17 5.88 0.19
CA ALA A 51 -12.75 4.92 1.12
C ALA A 51 -12.73 5.47 2.55
N SER A 52 -13.84 5.26 3.27
CA SER A 52 -13.90 5.46 4.71
C SER A 52 -13.07 4.40 5.45
N HIS A 53 -12.77 4.65 6.74
CA HIS A 53 -12.01 3.70 7.55
C HIS A 53 -12.67 2.31 7.61
N SER A 54 -13.99 2.25 7.80
CA SER A 54 -14.73 0.98 7.80
C SER A 54 -14.69 0.26 6.46
N GLU A 55 -14.67 0.98 5.33
CA GLU A 55 -14.51 0.36 4.02
C GLU A 55 -13.08 -0.19 3.82
N LEU A 56 -12.07 0.50 4.35
CA LEU A 56 -10.67 0.04 4.30
C LEU A 56 -10.46 -1.24 5.11
N GLU A 57 -11.16 -1.41 6.24
CA GLU A 57 -11.15 -2.66 7.02
C GLU A 57 -11.65 -3.86 6.21
N GLU A 58 -12.61 -3.67 5.30
CA GLU A 58 -13.08 -4.76 4.42
C GLU A 58 -12.07 -5.10 3.31
N PHE A 59 -11.18 -4.17 2.98
CA PHE A 59 -10.17 -4.34 1.93
C PHE A 59 -8.85 -4.83 2.49
N SER A 60 -8.61 -4.71 3.79
CA SER A 60 -7.35 -5.14 4.39
C SER A 60 -7.15 -6.65 4.25
N LEU A 61 -5.94 -7.04 3.88
CA LEU A 61 -5.47 -8.41 4.00
C LEU A 61 -5.52 -8.78 5.48
N ASP A 62 -6.05 -9.96 5.80
CA ASP A 62 -6.35 -10.45 7.17
C ASP A 62 -7.68 -9.97 7.78
N SER A 63 -8.51 -9.23 7.02
CA SER A 63 -9.92 -9.07 7.34
C SER A 63 -10.72 -10.37 7.14
N SER A 64 -11.94 -10.43 7.67
CA SER A 64 -12.85 -11.56 7.41
C SER A 64 -13.24 -11.73 5.94
N TRP A 65 -12.92 -10.75 5.10
CA TRP A 65 -13.31 -10.69 3.68
C TRP A 65 -12.14 -10.94 2.71
N ARG A 66 -10.91 -11.08 3.22
CA ARG A 66 -9.70 -11.23 2.40
C ARG A 66 -8.83 -12.38 2.86
N THR A 67 -8.29 -13.09 1.89
CA THR A 67 -7.46 -14.26 2.12
C THR A 67 -6.13 -14.14 1.39
N LYS A 68 -5.16 -14.97 1.78
CA LYS A 68 -3.88 -15.06 1.07
C LYS A 68 -4.03 -15.49 -0.40
N HIS A 69 -5.14 -16.13 -0.77
CA HIS A 69 -5.40 -16.49 -2.16
C HIS A 69 -5.61 -15.26 -3.05
N ASP A 70 -6.15 -14.17 -2.50
CA ASP A 70 -6.43 -12.94 -3.26
C ASP A 70 -5.15 -12.20 -3.69
N ILE A 71 -4.02 -12.53 -3.07
CA ILE A 71 -2.69 -11.96 -3.33
C ILE A 71 -1.71 -12.96 -3.94
N THR A 72 -2.12 -14.22 -4.12
CA THR A 72 -1.26 -15.27 -4.66
C THR A 72 -1.51 -15.38 -6.16
N GLY A 73 -0.52 -14.99 -6.95
CA GLY A 73 -0.59 -15.08 -8.40
C GLY A 73 0.63 -14.47 -9.07
N LYS A 74 0.57 -14.33 -10.39
CA LYS A 74 1.61 -13.67 -11.16
C LYS A 74 1.42 -12.16 -11.11
N MET A 75 2.44 -11.43 -10.65
CA MET A 75 2.48 -9.97 -10.81
C MET A 75 2.63 -9.63 -12.29
N ILE A 76 1.71 -8.84 -12.82
CA ILE A 76 1.65 -8.46 -14.24
C ILE A 76 1.93 -6.97 -14.48
N ALA A 77 1.84 -6.14 -13.44
CA ALA A 77 2.29 -4.75 -13.44
C ALA A 77 2.50 -4.27 -11.99
N ASP A 78 3.32 -3.25 -11.81
CA ASP A 78 3.55 -2.57 -10.55
C ASP A 78 3.77 -1.06 -10.74
N ASP A 79 3.60 -0.30 -9.66
CA ASP A 79 3.77 1.15 -9.61
C ASP A 79 4.25 1.61 -8.22
N ASP A 80 5.53 1.96 -8.13
CA ASP A 80 6.22 2.58 -6.97
C ASP A 80 6.57 4.05 -7.24
N SER A 81 5.75 4.77 -8.02
CA SER A 81 5.96 6.20 -8.28
C SER A 81 5.58 7.10 -7.09
N GLU A 82 4.71 6.62 -6.19
CA GLU A 82 4.28 7.34 -4.99
C GLU A 82 5.17 6.96 -3.80
N ALA A 83 5.69 7.97 -3.08
CA ALA A 83 6.66 7.73 -2.01
C ALA A 83 6.09 6.86 -0.87
N ASP A 84 4.81 7.01 -0.56
CA ASP A 84 4.10 6.38 0.56
C ASP A 84 3.15 5.26 0.10
N MET A 85 3.26 4.79 -1.16
CA MET A 85 2.33 3.82 -1.73
C MET A 85 2.99 3.01 -2.85
N HIS A 86 2.98 1.70 -2.71
CA HIS A 86 3.31 0.77 -3.79
C HIS A 86 2.04 0.07 -4.25
N THR A 87 1.85 -0.07 -5.56
CA THR A 87 0.68 -0.74 -6.13
C THR A 87 1.11 -1.88 -7.03
N GLU A 88 0.48 -3.03 -6.86
CA GLU A 88 0.73 -4.22 -7.68
C GLU A 88 -0.57 -4.66 -8.33
N LEU A 89 -0.49 -5.12 -9.57
CA LEU A 89 -1.55 -5.83 -10.25
C LEU A 89 -1.16 -7.30 -10.37
N ILE A 90 -1.95 -8.17 -9.72
CA ILE A 90 -1.74 -9.61 -9.69
C ILE A 90 -2.80 -10.30 -10.53
N ASP A 91 -2.38 -11.24 -11.38
CA ASP A 91 -3.26 -12.24 -11.96
C ASP A 91 -3.25 -13.51 -11.10
N THR A 92 -4.34 -13.76 -10.40
CA THR A 92 -4.48 -14.89 -9.46
C THR A 92 -4.83 -16.21 -10.14
N GLU A 93 -5.06 -16.21 -11.46
CA GLU A 93 -5.23 -17.46 -12.23
C GLU A 93 -3.89 -18.02 -12.72
N GLU A 94 -2.85 -17.19 -12.72
CA GLU A 94 -1.51 -17.56 -13.13
C GLU A 94 -0.67 -17.89 -11.89
N PRO A 95 0.12 -18.98 -11.90
CA PRO A 95 0.95 -19.34 -10.76
C PRO A 95 1.99 -18.25 -10.45
N LYS A 96 2.21 -17.98 -9.15
CA LYS A 96 3.22 -17.02 -8.69
C LYS A 96 4.60 -17.49 -9.17
N VAL A 97 5.14 -16.81 -10.17
CA VAL A 97 6.59 -16.83 -10.42
C VAL A 97 7.20 -16.03 -9.29
N GLN A 98 8.11 -16.64 -8.54
CA GLN A 98 8.70 -16.10 -7.32
C GLN A 98 9.19 -14.66 -7.53
N ALA A 99 8.36 -13.69 -7.16
CA ALA A 99 8.71 -12.28 -7.10
C ALA A 99 9.12 -12.00 -5.66
N ASN A 100 10.24 -11.31 -5.49
CA ASN A 100 10.66 -10.77 -4.21
C ASN A 100 9.54 -9.84 -3.72
N ASP A 101 9.00 -10.10 -2.54
CA ASP A 101 7.97 -9.23 -1.96
C ASP A 101 8.64 -7.86 -1.68
N ILE A 102 8.32 -6.84 -2.47
CA ILE A 102 8.77 -5.46 -2.20
C ILE A 102 7.78 -4.87 -1.21
N PHE A 103 8.09 -5.01 0.09
CA PHE A 103 7.36 -4.33 1.14
C PHE A 103 7.80 -2.87 1.21
N ILE A 104 6.88 -1.96 0.90
CA ILE A 104 7.08 -0.52 1.06
C ILE A 104 6.34 -0.05 2.31
N ASP A 105 6.74 -0.60 3.46
CA ASP A 105 6.50 -0.01 4.78
C ASP A 105 7.48 1.16 5.00
N ARG A 106 7.41 2.16 4.12
CA ARG A 106 8.26 3.36 4.24
C ARG A 106 7.72 4.19 5.41
N MET A 107 8.36 4.02 6.57
CA MET A 107 8.21 4.87 7.75
C MET A 107 9.39 5.85 7.83
N LEU A 108 9.13 7.09 8.25
CA LEU A 108 10.20 7.97 8.71
C LEU A 108 10.54 7.60 10.15
N GLN A 109 11.78 7.18 10.39
CA GLN A 109 12.30 7.02 11.74
C GLN A 109 12.82 8.35 12.25
N LEU A 110 12.27 8.77 13.39
CA LEU A 110 12.60 10.00 14.09
C LEU A 110 13.20 9.68 15.46
N GLU A 111 14.08 10.56 15.93
CA GLU A 111 14.69 10.48 17.26
C GLU A 111 14.62 11.85 17.94
N CYS A 112 14.24 11.87 19.21
CA CYS A 112 14.30 13.08 20.03
C CYS A 112 15.75 13.47 20.34
N ASP A 113 16.10 14.73 20.12
CA ASP A 113 17.44 15.26 20.38
C ASP A 113 17.79 15.35 21.88
N THR A 114 16.79 15.25 22.76
CA THR A 114 16.96 15.42 24.22
C THR A 114 16.89 14.09 24.97
N CYS A 115 15.78 13.37 24.88
CA CYS A 115 15.60 12.11 25.61
C CYS A 115 16.02 10.85 24.81
N GLY A 116 16.40 10.99 23.53
CA GLY A 116 16.78 9.87 22.68
C GLY A 116 15.62 8.92 22.31
N PHE A 117 14.38 9.29 22.61
CA PHE A 117 13.22 8.49 22.25
C PHE A 117 13.07 8.37 20.73
N GLN A 118 12.96 7.14 20.23
CA GLN A 118 12.82 6.84 18.81
C GLN A 118 11.39 6.40 18.48
N PHE A 119 10.85 6.91 17.38
CA PHE A 119 9.51 6.57 16.91
C PHE A 119 9.41 6.68 15.39
N TYR A 120 8.32 6.16 14.84
CA TYR A 120 8.07 6.10 13.42
C TYR A 120 6.81 6.87 13.07
N ILE A 121 6.82 7.56 11.93
CA ILE A 121 5.63 8.19 11.35
C ILE A 121 5.44 7.69 9.92
N GLY A 122 4.17 7.50 9.54
CA GLY A 122 3.78 7.08 8.19
C GLY A 122 3.75 8.21 7.17
N ASP A 123 3.73 9.47 7.61
CA ASP A 123 3.76 10.62 6.70
C ASP A 123 5.20 10.95 6.30
N LEU A 124 5.62 10.45 5.15
CA LEU A 124 6.93 10.69 4.56
C LEU A 124 7.18 12.13 4.12
N SER A 125 6.11 12.93 4.01
CA SER A 125 6.15 14.34 3.59
C SER A 125 6.07 15.31 4.76
N ALA A 126 5.97 14.79 6.00
CA ALA A 126 5.82 15.60 7.19
C ALA A 126 6.97 16.60 7.33
N ASP A 127 6.62 17.86 7.61
CA ASP A 127 7.59 18.89 7.97
C ASP A 127 8.11 18.62 9.38
N ILE A 128 9.24 17.92 9.46
CA ILE A 128 9.87 17.47 10.71
C ILE A 128 10.12 18.64 11.68
N THR A 129 10.30 19.85 11.17
CA THR A 129 10.52 21.05 12.00
C THR A 129 9.33 21.40 12.89
N LYS A 130 8.14 20.90 12.55
CA LYS A 130 6.89 21.08 13.31
C LYS A 130 6.57 19.92 14.25
N LEU A 131 7.32 18.83 14.18
CA LEU A 131 7.09 17.66 15.02
C LEU A 131 7.82 17.81 16.35
N THR A 132 7.16 17.33 17.41
CA THR A 132 7.71 17.29 18.77
C THR A 132 7.70 15.86 19.29
N CYS A 133 8.65 15.56 20.16
CA CYS A 133 8.72 14.27 20.82
C CYS A 133 7.47 14.03 21.67
N PRO A 134 6.82 12.86 21.59
CA PRO A 134 5.63 12.55 22.38
C PRO A 134 5.93 12.32 23.87
N VAL A 135 7.21 12.16 24.25
CA VAL A 135 7.62 11.92 25.64
C VAL A 135 7.88 13.23 26.38
N ASP A 136 8.61 14.16 25.77
CA ASP A 136 9.13 15.35 26.43
C ASP A 136 8.86 16.68 25.69
N GLY A 137 8.19 16.63 24.53
CA GLY A 137 7.83 17.81 23.73
C GLY A 137 9.01 18.46 23.00
N ASN A 138 10.23 17.91 23.08
CA ASN A 138 11.41 18.49 22.44
C ASN A 138 11.47 18.21 20.93
N LYS A 139 12.44 18.84 20.26
CA LYS A 139 12.67 18.66 18.81
C LYS A 139 13.12 17.25 18.48
N VAL A 140 12.76 16.82 17.28
CA VAL A 140 13.09 15.51 16.73
C VAL A 140 13.87 15.67 15.43
N LYS A 141 14.76 14.72 15.16
CA LYS A 141 15.51 14.63 13.91
C LYS A 141 15.21 13.32 13.19
N GLN A 142 15.35 13.32 11.87
CA GLN A 142 15.33 12.09 11.09
C GLN A 142 16.65 11.35 11.26
N ILE A 143 16.58 10.06 11.59
CA ILE A 143 17.77 9.22 11.76
C ILE A 143 17.91 8.14 10.69
N GLN A 144 16.86 7.83 9.93
CA GLN A 144 16.97 6.91 8.79
C GLN A 144 15.97 7.22 7.67
N LYS A 145 16.44 7.16 6.42
CA LYS A 145 15.59 6.98 5.24
C LYS A 145 15.57 5.47 5.01
N LEU A 146 14.58 4.77 5.54
CA LEU A 146 14.51 3.32 5.38
C LEU A 146 14.34 2.98 3.90
N LYS A 147 15.39 2.42 3.31
CA LYS A 147 15.26 1.53 2.15
C LYS A 147 14.46 0.33 2.62
N SER A 148 13.52 -0.12 1.78
CA SER A 148 12.77 -1.38 1.87
C SER A 148 13.49 -2.43 2.73
N LEU A 149 12.80 -2.93 3.76
CA LEU A 149 13.26 -4.04 4.60
C LEU A 149 13.43 -5.31 3.76
N ASN A 150 14.57 -5.42 3.08
CA ASN A 150 15.09 -6.70 2.64
C ASN A 150 15.91 -7.26 3.79
N GLN A 151 15.33 -8.19 4.56
CA GLN A 151 16.13 -9.16 5.30
C GLN A 151 15.86 -10.55 4.76
N ILE A 152 16.82 -10.98 3.94
CA ILE A 152 17.13 -12.37 3.64
C ILE A 152 17.35 -13.12 4.96
N THR A 153 16.76 -14.30 5.10
CA THR A 153 17.40 -15.38 5.86
C THR A 153 16.98 -16.72 5.25
N GLU A 154 17.69 -17.12 4.20
CA GLU A 154 17.82 -18.54 3.87
C GLU A 154 18.82 -19.16 4.87
N LYS A 155 18.40 -20.25 5.51
CA LYS A 155 19.29 -21.26 6.11
C LYS A 155 18.88 -22.62 5.57
#